data_AF-A0A1Y0XY79-F1
#
_entry.id   AF-A0A1Y0XY79-F1
#
_cell.length_a   1.000
_cell.length_b   1.000
_cell.length_c   1.000
_cell.angle_alpha   90.00
_cell.angle_beta   90.00
_cell.angle_gamma   90.00
#
_symmetry.space_group_name_H-M   'P 1'
#
loop_
_entity.id
_entity.type
_entity.pdbx_description
1 polymer ?
#
loop_
_entity_poly.entity_id
_entity_poly.type
_entity_poly.pdbx_seq_one_letter_code
_entity_poly.pdbx_strand_id
1 'polypeptide(L)'
;MSKPKPWTPEEDAKLETLANAGKSWDAIAGVIGRSKSSCQSRASSPNSPVTLSEEGMRIRRARLAENMGNLRKTNVRTKKDTISLIVPLIQRGLTAQEIANEIGITKHHLTSYYYKDAKELACPRGKLTPQILQRIYLLRKSGLSLREIGYHFCMCMESVRQIIRRASSDEPRQESPNSEEMFLIRKNNGNALPTGHPIVMQGLWRGLEKWRMPDTNVARG
;
A
#
# COMPACT_ATOMS: atom_id res chain seq x y z
N MET A 1 0.85 5.98 -50.68
CA MET A 1 -0.40 5.47 -50.09
C MET A 1 -1.45 5.41 -51.19
N SER A 2 -2.02 4.25 -51.49
CA SER A 2 -3.08 4.12 -52.48
C SER A 2 -4.34 4.86 -52.01
N LYS A 3 -5.07 5.48 -52.94
CA LYS A 3 -6.34 6.13 -52.60
C LYS A 3 -7.34 5.07 -52.11
N PRO A 4 -8.11 5.34 -51.06
CA PRO A 4 -9.09 4.38 -50.56
C PRO A 4 -10.16 4.11 -51.63
N LYS A 5 -10.59 2.85 -51.74
CA LYS A 5 -11.65 2.41 -52.65
C LYS A 5 -12.93 3.24 -52.39
N PRO A 6 -13.53 3.88 -53.41
CA PRO A 6 -14.77 4.64 -53.24
C PRO A 6 -15.92 3.71 -52.82
N TRP A 7 -16.86 4.22 -52.01
CA TRP A 7 -18.04 3.47 -51.57
C TRP A 7 -19.02 3.30 -52.73
N THR A 8 -19.54 2.09 -52.93
CA THR A 8 -20.63 1.84 -53.88
C THR A 8 -21.99 1.94 -53.18
N PRO A 9 -23.08 2.29 -53.90
CA PRO A 9 -24.42 2.36 -53.30
C PRO A 9 -24.89 1.01 -52.74
N GLU A 10 -24.45 -0.11 -53.33
CA GLU A 10 -24.74 -1.46 -52.80
C GLU A 10 -24.04 -1.72 -51.46
N GLU A 11 -22.80 -1.24 -51.29
CA GLU A 11 -22.07 -1.34 -50.03
C GLU A 11 -22.74 -0.46 -48.96
N ASP A 12 -23.21 0.74 -49.32
CA ASP A 12 -23.93 1.65 -48.43
C ASP A 12 -25.29 1.04 -47.98
N ALA A 13 -26.07 0.42 -48.87
CA ALA A 13 -27.32 -0.26 -48.52
C ALA A 13 -27.10 -1.48 -47.58
N LYS A 14 -26.03 -2.25 -47.81
CA LYS A 14 -25.62 -3.34 -46.91
C LYS A 14 -25.17 -2.80 -45.55
N LEU A 15 -24.44 -1.68 -45.54
CA LEU A 15 -24.01 -1.02 -44.30
C LEU A 15 -25.21 -0.56 -43.49
N GLU A 16 -26.20 0.07 -44.12
CA GLU A 16 -27.42 0.56 -43.50
C GLU A 16 -28.24 -0.56 -42.86
N THR A 17 -28.56 -1.60 -43.64
CA THR A 17 -29.36 -2.75 -43.17
C THR A 17 -28.69 -3.45 -41.98
N LEU A 18 -27.39 -3.75 -42.06
CA LEU A 18 -26.66 -4.43 -41.00
C LEU A 18 -26.43 -3.54 -39.78
N ALA A 19 -26.26 -2.22 -39.98
CA ALA A 19 -26.08 -1.28 -38.90
C ALA A 19 -27.38 -1.05 -38.11
N ASN A 20 -28.51 -0.97 -38.80
CA ASN A 20 -29.85 -0.88 -38.20
C ASN A 20 -30.25 -2.18 -37.50
N ALA A 21 -29.83 -3.35 -38.02
CA ALA A 21 -29.97 -4.63 -37.33
C ALA A 21 -29.08 -4.79 -36.08
N GLY A 22 -28.28 -3.78 -35.71
CA GLY A 22 -27.45 -3.81 -34.49
C GLY A 22 -26.24 -4.75 -34.54
N LYS A 23 -25.85 -5.24 -35.72
CA LYS A 23 -24.65 -6.08 -35.87
C LYS A 23 -23.38 -5.31 -35.49
N SER A 24 -22.40 -6.01 -34.92
CA SER A 24 -21.13 -5.42 -34.54
C SER A 24 -20.37 -4.91 -35.77
N TRP A 25 -19.58 -3.84 -35.61
CA TRP A 25 -18.78 -3.30 -36.71
C TRP A 25 -17.81 -4.31 -37.30
N ASP A 26 -17.30 -5.25 -36.49
CA ASP A 26 -16.41 -6.31 -36.97
C ASP A 26 -17.15 -7.33 -37.85
N ALA A 27 -18.39 -7.69 -37.49
CA ALA A 27 -19.22 -8.55 -38.34
C ALA A 27 -19.63 -7.85 -39.64
N ILE A 28 -19.96 -6.56 -39.58
CA ILE A 28 -20.27 -5.73 -40.75
C ILE A 28 -19.06 -5.63 -41.68
N ALA A 29 -17.88 -5.38 -41.13
CA ALA A 29 -16.61 -5.33 -41.84
C ALA A 29 -16.34 -6.64 -42.60
N GLY A 30 -16.56 -7.79 -41.95
CA GLY A 30 -16.41 -9.10 -42.59
C GLY A 30 -17.37 -9.34 -43.76
N VAL A 31 -18.60 -8.85 -43.68
CA VAL A 31 -19.60 -9.00 -44.77
C VAL A 31 -19.33 -8.05 -45.93
N ILE A 32 -18.90 -6.82 -45.67
CA ILE A 32 -18.66 -5.79 -46.69
C ILE A 32 -17.25 -5.91 -47.29
N GLY A 33 -16.32 -6.59 -46.62
CA GLY A 33 -14.93 -6.70 -47.06
C GLY A 33 -14.13 -5.41 -46.89
N ARG A 34 -14.53 -4.55 -45.94
CA ARG A 34 -13.84 -3.30 -45.58
C ARG A 34 -13.42 -3.30 -44.13
N SER A 35 -12.50 -2.43 -43.74
CA SER A 35 -12.07 -2.32 -42.35
C SER A 35 -13.20 -1.79 -41.45
N LYS A 36 -13.20 -2.23 -40.19
CA LYS A 36 -14.11 -1.76 -39.14
C LYS A 36 -14.18 -0.24 -39.05
N SER A 37 -13.03 0.42 -39.06
CA SER A 37 -12.91 1.89 -38.98
C SER A 37 -13.51 2.59 -40.19
N SER A 38 -13.38 2.00 -41.38
CA SER A 38 -13.99 2.55 -42.61
C SER A 38 -15.51 2.51 -42.53
N CYS A 39 -16.10 1.36 -42.14
CA CYS A 39 -17.54 1.21 -41.97
C CYS A 39 -18.11 2.16 -40.91
N GLN A 40 -17.42 2.29 -39.77
CA GLN A 40 -17.84 3.19 -38.68
C GLN A 40 -17.77 4.66 -39.11
N SER A 41 -16.66 5.08 -39.73
CA SER A 41 -16.48 6.45 -40.21
C SER A 41 -17.54 6.82 -41.25
N ARG A 42 -17.84 5.90 -42.18
CA ARG A 42 -18.90 6.09 -43.18
C ARG A 42 -20.26 6.26 -42.51
N ALA A 43 -20.64 5.43 -41.55
CA ALA A 43 -21.94 5.51 -40.88
C ALA A 43 -22.10 6.72 -39.94
N SER A 44 -21.00 7.26 -39.41
CA SER A 44 -21.01 8.43 -38.52
C SER A 44 -20.78 9.76 -39.24
N SER A 45 -20.53 9.75 -40.55
CA SER A 45 -20.30 10.98 -41.31
C SER A 45 -21.62 11.73 -41.53
N PRO A 46 -21.66 13.05 -41.30
CA PRO A 46 -22.87 13.85 -41.50
C PRO A 46 -23.33 13.90 -42.96
N ASN A 47 -22.43 13.66 -43.91
CA ASN A 47 -22.72 13.63 -45.35
C ASN A 47 -22.87 12.19 -45.87
N SER A 48 -23.13 11.22 -45.00
CA SER A 48 -23.28 9.83 -45.40
C SER A 48 -24.67 9.57 -45.98
N PRO A 49 -24.78 8.80 -47.07
CA PRO A 49 -26.07 8.29 -47.53
C PRO A 49 -26.66 7.23 -46.60
N VAL A 50 -25.89 6.73 -45.62
CA VAL A 50 -26.34 5.71 -44.66
C VAL A 50 -26.99 6.37 -43.45
N THR A 51 -28.28 6.10 -43.24
CA THR A 51 -29.00 6.63 -42.08
C THR A 51 -29.16 5.58 -41.00
N LEU A 52 -28.64 5.88 -39.81
CA LEU A 52 -28.88 5.05 -38.63
C LEU A 52 -30.25 5.42 -38.07
N SER A 53 -31.17 4.47 -38.09
CA SER A 53 -32.45 4.58 -37.40
C SER A 53 -32.24 4.79 -35.90
N GLU A 54 -33.19 5.46 -35.25
CA GLU A 54 -33.17 5.69 -33.81
C GLU A 54 -33.10 4.36 -33.03
N GLU A 55 -33.80 3.33 -33.51
CA GLU A 55 -33.77 1.99 -32.93
C GLU A 55 -32.40 1.31 -33.12
N GLY A 56 -31.78 1.44 -34.30
CA GLY A 56 -30.42 0.97 -34.54
C GLY A 56 -29.38 1.64 -33.62
N MET A 57 -29.53 2.94 -33.37
CA MET A 57 -28.71 3.68 -32.41
C MET A 57 -28.94 3.20 -30.98
N ARG A 58 -30.19 2.94 -30.58
CA ARG A 58 -30.56 2.43 -29.26
C ARG A 58 -29.93 1.05 -29.00
N ILE A 59 -30.08 0.11 -29.94
CA ILE A 59 -29.50 -1.24 -29.83
C ILE A 59 -27.97 -1.17 -29.67
N ARG A 60 -27.31 -0.30 -30.45
CA ARG A 60 -25.85 -0.10 -30.38
C ARG A 60 -25.41 0.49 -29.03
N ARG A 61 -26.13 1.49 -28.52
CA ARG A 61 -25.86 2.08 -27.19
C ARG A 61 -26.03 1.05 -26.08
N ALA A 62 -27.09 0.25 -26.12
CA ALA A 62 -27.32 -0.82 -25.15
C ALA A 62 -26.18 -1.84 -25.14
N ARG A 63 -25.73 -2.29 -26.32
CA ARG A 63 -24.62 -3.23 -26.46
C ARG A 63 -23.28 -2.66 -26.00
N LEU A 64 -23.02 -1.38 -26.26
CA LEU A 64 -21.85 -0.69 -25.74
C LEU A 64 -21.86 -0.67 -24.20
N ALA A 65 -23.01 -0.38 -23.60
CA ALA A 65 -23.19 -0.38 -22.15
C ALA A 65 -22.98 -1.79 -21.55
N GLU A 66 -23.50 -2.84 -22.19
CA GLU A 66 -23.28 -4.24 -21.78
C GLU A 66 -21.80 -4.64 -21.87
N ASN A 67 -21.12 -4.31 -22.98
CA ASN A 67 -19.70 -4.57 -23.15
C ASN A 67 -18.86 -3.85 -22.08
N MET A 68 -19.20 -2.58 -21.78
CA MET A 68 -18.55 -1.81 -20.71
C MET A 68 -18.85 -2.39 -19.32
N GLY A 69 -20.06 -2.89 -19.09
CA GLY A 69 -20.44 -3.59 -17.86
C GLY A 69 -19.70 -4.90 -17.67
N ASN A 70 -19.50 -5.67 -18.75
CA ASN A 70 -18.77 -6.93 -18.73
C ASN A 70 -17.26 -6.72 -18.55
N LEU A 71 -16.65 -5.73 -19.21
CA LEU A 71 -15.23 -5.36 -18.99
C LEU A 71 -14.94 -5.00 -17.53
N ARG A 72 -15.88 -4.33 -16.85
CA ARG A 72 -15.75 -3.95 -15.44
C ARG A 72 -15.85 -5.16 -14.49
N LYS A 73 -16.55 -6.22 -14.89
CA LYS A 73 -16.72 -7.43 -14.06
C LYS A 73 -15.53 -8.39 -14.16
N THR A 74 -14.85 -8.45 -15.30
CA THR A 74 -13.81 -9.46 -15.54
C THR A 74 -12.41 -9.09 -15.06
N ASN A 75 -12.16 -7.83 -14.65
CA ASN A 75 -10.79 -7.35 -14.45
C ASN A 75 -10.53 -6.51 -13.19
N VAL A 76 -11.45 -6.49 -12.22
CA VAL A 76 -11.23 -5.71 -10.99
C VAL A 76 -10.95 -6.66 -9.84
N ARG A 77 -9.68 -7.08 -9.72
CA ARG A 77 -9.17 -7.57 -8.43
C ARG A 77 -9.36 -6.41 -7.44
N THR A 78 -10.20 -6.58 -6.43
CA THR A 78 -10.43 -5.47 -5.52
C THR A 78 -9.17 -5.20 -4.70
N LYS A 79 -9.04 -3.98 -4.17
CA LYS A 79 -7.93 -3.64 -3.28
C LYS A 79 -7.87 -4.61 -2.08
N LYS A 80 -9.03 -4.99 -1.54
CA LYS A 80 -9.15 -5.92 -0.42
C LYS A 80 -8.66 -7.33 -0.76
N ASP A 81 -9.01 -7.84 -1.93
CA ASP A 81 -8.54 -9.16 -2.38
C ASP A 81 -7.02 -9.14 -2.53
N THR A 82 -6.49 -8.08 -3.15
CA THR A 82 -5.05 -7.93 -3.37
C THR A 82 -4.28 -7.89 -2.04
N ILE A 83 -4.78 -7.13 -1.06
CA ILE A 83 -4.21 -7.09 0.29
C ILE A 83 -4.24 -8.48 0.95
N SER A 84 -5.33 -9.23 0.78
CA SER A 84 -5.49 -10.57 1.35
C SER A 84 -4.45 -11.56 0.79
N LEU A 85 -4.01 -11.40 -0.46
CA LEU A 85 -2.88 -12.16 -1.00
C LEU A 85 -1.51 -11.69 -0.45
N ILE A 86 -1.32 -10.40 -0.18
CA ILE A 86 -0.03 -9.84 0.25
C ILE A 86 0.28 -10.20 1.71
N VAL A 87 -0.71 -10.17 2.59
CA VAL A 87 -0.56 -10.42 4.04
C VAL A 87 0.24 -11.70 4.36
N PRO A 88 -0.10 -12.90 3.83
CA PRO A 88 0.66 -14.11 4.13
C PRO A 88 2.09 -14.07 3.60
N LEU A 89 2.34 -13.35 2.50
CA LEU A 89 3.69 -13.21 1.93
C LEU A 89 4.59 -12.33 2.80
N ILE A 90 4.03 -11.27 3.37
CA ILE A 90 4.72 -10.45 4.39
C ILE A 90 5.05 -11.29 5.62
N GLN A 91 4.10 -12.12 6.10
CA GLN A 91 4.32 -12.98 7.26
C GLN A 91 5.39 -14.05 7.03
N ARG A 92 5.57 -14.50 5.79
CA ARG A 92 6.67 -15.39 5.38
C ARG A 92 8.03 -14.68 5.32
N GLY A 93 8.06 -13.35 5.46
CA GLY A 93 9.28 -12.55 5.46
C GLY A 93 9.81 -12.22 4.07
N LEU A 94 8.99 -12.35 3.02
CA LEU A 94 9.41 -12.00 1.66
C LEU A 94 9.67 -10.49 1.54
N THR A 95 10.64 -10.13 0.71
CA THR A 95 10.93 -8.75 0.38
C THR A 95 9.82 -8.16 -0.51
N ALA A 96 9.68 -6.84 -0.50
CA ALA A 96 8.69 -6.16 -1.35
C ALA A 96 8.90 -6.44 -2.85
N GLN A 97 10.12 -6.75 -3.29
CA GLN A 97 10.40 -7.10 -4.68
C GLN A 97 9.89 -8.51 -5.02
N GLU A 98 10.10 -9.49 -4.14
CA GLU A 98 9.61 -10.86 -4.33
C GLU A 98 8.09 -10.91 -4.30
N ILE A 99 7.46 -10.18 -3.37
CA ILE A 99 5.99 -10.06 -3.28
C ILE A 99 5.43 -9.45 -4.58
N ALA A 100 6.08 -8.42 -5.11
CA ALA A 100 5.68 -7.78 -6.36
C ALA A 100 5.74 -8.76 -7.53
N ASN A 101 6.81 -9.53 -7.62
CA ASN A 101 6.98 -10.56 -8.66
C ASN A 101 5.93 -11.68 -8.53
N GLU A 102 5.62 -12.13 -7.31
CA GLU A 102 4.66 -13.22 -7.05
C GLU A 102 3.22 -12.83 -7.41
N ILE A 103 2.86 -11.56 -7.25
CA ILE A 103 1.51 -11.05 -7.57
C ILE A 103 1.42 -10.55 -9.02
N GLY A 104 2.56 -10.35 -9.69
CA GLY A 104 2.62 -9.79 -11.04
C GLY A 104 2.35 -8.28 -11.08
N ILE A 105 2.72 -7.55 -10.03
CA ILE A 105 2.54 -6.09 -9.91
C ILE A 105 3.93 -5.43 -9.83
N THR A 106 4.07 -4.19 -10.28
CA THR A 106 5.34 -3.46 -10.10
C THR A 106 5.59 -3.14 -8.62
N LYS A 107 6.86 -3.17 -8.19
CA LYS A 107 7.24 -2.83 -6.80
C LYS A 107 6.69 -1.47 -6.37
N HIS A 108 6.76 -0.46 -7.23
CA HIS A 108 6.23 0.88 -6.92
C HIS A 108 4.73 0.84 -6.61
N HIS A 109 3.95 0.15 -7.44
CA HIS A 109 2.51 0.03 -7.26
C HIS A 109 2.19 -0.74 -5.97
N LEU A 110 2.91 -1.84 -5.69
CA LEU A 110 2.79 -2.55 -4.41
C LEU A 110 3.03 -1.61 -3.22
N THR A 111 4.15 -0.89 -3.21
CA THR A 111 4.56 -0.03 -2.09
C THR A 111 3.62 1.14 -1.86
N SER A 112 3.11 1.78 -2.93
CA SER A 112 2.24 2.96 -2.81
C SER A 112 0.81 2.61 -2.42
N TYR A 113 0.25 1.51 -2.93
CA TYR A 113 -1.20 1.26 -2.85
C TYR A 113 -1.60 0.17 -1.86
N TYR A 114 -0.78 -0.85 -1.65
CA TYR A 114 -1.18 -2.05 -0.89
C TYR A 114 -0.30 -2.33 0.32
N TYR A 115 1.00 -2.04 0.22
CA TYR A 115 1.98 -2.52 1.18
C TYR A 115 1.76 -1.97 2.60
N LYS A 116 1.33 -0.72 2.75
CA LYS A 116 1.05 -0.12 4.06
C LYS A 116 -0.10 -0.84 4.77
N ASP A 117 -1.23 -0.98 4.09
CA ASP A 117 -2.45 -1.60 4.62
C ASP A 117 -2.23 -3.10 4.88
N ALA A 118 -1.55 -3.78 3.96
CA ALA A 118 -1.20 -5.19 4.13
C ALA A 118 -0.22 -5.41 5.28
N LYS A 119 0.76 -4.51 5.48
CA LYS A 119 1.70 -4.58 6.61
C LYS A 119 1.00 -4.34 7.94
N GLU A 120 0.01 -3.46 7.99
CA GLU A 120 -0.79 -3.21 9.19
C GLU A 120 -1.65 -4.42 9.57
N LEU A 121 -2.22 -5.11 8.58
CA LEU A 121 -2.96 -6.36 8.79
C LEU A 121 -2.05 -7.54 9.14
N ALA A 122 -0.88 -7.65 8.50
CA ALA A 122 0.10 -8.69 8.78
C ALA A 122 0.72 -8.54 10.17
N CYS A 123 0.98 -7.30 10.60
CA CYS A 123 1.65 -6.94 11.84
C CYS A 123 0.95 -5.74 12.51
N PRO A 124 -0.18 -5.95 13.21
CA PRO A 124 -0.93 -4.86 13.83
C PRO A 124 -0.07 -4.18 14.91
N ARG A 125 0.20 -2.89 14.73
CA ARG A 125 0.90 -2.09 15.74
C ARG A 125 0.03 -2.03 16.99
N GLY A 126 0.53 -2.54 18.11
CA GLY A 126 -0.05 -2.28 19.42
C GLY A 126 -0.71 -3.46 20.15
N LYS A 127 -0.78 -4.67 19.57
CA LYS A 127 -1.16 -5.87 20.33
C LYS A 127 -0.16 -6.98 20.12
N LEU A 128 0.88 -6.95 20.94
CA LEU A 128 1.81 -8.06 21.06
C LEU A 128 1.06 -9.22 21.71
N THR A 129 0.60 -10.19 20.91
CA THR A 129 -0.08 -11.37 21.45
C THR A 129 0.92 -12.25 22.20
N PRO A 130 0.49 -13.02 23.20
CA PRO A 130 1.36 -13.94 23.92
C PRO A 130 2.06 -14.95 22.98
N GLN A 131 1.39 -15.33 21.89
CA GLN A 131 1.95 -16.21 20.86
C GLN A 131 3.11 -15.56 20.09
N ILE A 132 2.95 -14.28 19.70
CA ILE A 132 4.01 -13.52 19.02
C ILE A 132 5.21 -13.32 19.96
N LEU A 133 4.94 -13.00 21.23
CA LEU A 133 5.96 -12.89 22.27
C LEU A 133 6.78 -14.17 22.43
N GLN A 134 6.09 -15.30 22.58
CA GLN A 134 6.74 -16.61 22.69
C GLN A 134 7.59 -16.91 21.47
N ARG A 135 7.11 -16.58 20.27
CA ARG A 135 7.85 -16.81 19.02
C ARG A 135 9.09 -15.92 18.90
N ILE A 136 9.00 -14.64 19.30
CA ILE A 136 10.15 -13.74 19.39
C ILE A 136 11.22 -14.33 20.33
N TYR A 137 10.81 -14.87 21.47
CA TYR A 137 11.73 -15.48 22.44
C TYR A 137 12.39 -16.74 21.90
N LEU A 138 11.63 -17.64 21.26
CA LEU A 138 12.17 -18.85 20.64
C LEU A 138 13.21 -18.52 19.56
N LEU A 139 12.94 -17.53 18.72
CA LEU A 139 13.89 -17.08 17.70
C LEU A 139 15.13 -16.43 18.31
N ARG A 140 14.99 -15.73 19.43
CA ARG A 140 16.14 -15.20 20.16
C ARG A 140 16.99 -16.31 20.76
N LYS A 141 16.34 -17.35 21.32
CA LYS A 141 17.00 -18.52 21.90
C LYS A 141 17.72 -19.37 20.84
N SER A 142 17.19 -19.46 19.63
CA SER A 142 17.85 -20.11 18.49
C SER A 142 19.01 -19.30 17.90
N GLY A 143 19.36 -18.15 18.49
CA GLY A 143 20.55 -17.38 18.13
C GLY A 143 20.34 -16.30 17.07
N LEU A 144 19.11 -16.05 16.59
CA LEU A 144 18.87 -14.99 15.61
C LEU A 144 19.18 -13.61 16.22
N SER A 145 19.66 -12.71 15.36
CA SER A 145 19.91 -11.32 15.69
C SER A 145 18.60 -10.56 15.88
N LEU A 146 18.64 -9.49 16.70
CA LEU A 146 17.49 -8.60 16.90
C LEU A 146 16.96 -7.99 15.59
N ARG A 147 17.87 -7.80 14.62
CA ARG A 147 17.54 -7.27 13.30
C ARG A 147 16.76 -8.29 12.47
N GLU A 148 17.20 -9.55 12.42
CA GLU A 148 16.50 -10.63 11.71
C GLU A 148 15.12 -10.91 12.33
N ILE A 149 15.04 -10.91 13.65
CA ILE A 149 13.75 -11.01 14.35
C ILE A 149 12.85 -9.81 13.98
N GLY A 150 13.41 -8.60 13.91
CA GLY A 150 12.71 -7.42 13.45
C GLY A 150 12.16 -7.57 12.02
N TYR A 151 12.92 -8.18 11.11
CA TYR A 151 12.43 -8.49 9.76
C TYR A 151 11.24 -9.45 9.79
N HIS A 152 11.33 -10.56 10.54
CA HIS A 152 10.24 -11.54 10.64
C HIS A 152 8.92 -10.94 11.13
N PHE A 153 8.97 -10.02 12.09
CA PHE A 153 7.78 -9.41 12.67
C PHE A 153 7.50 -8.00 12.14
N CYS A 154 8.24 -7.55 11.11
CA CYS A 154 8.15 -6.20 10.57
C CYS A 154 8.33 -5.06 11.61
N MET A 155 9.11 -5.33 12.66
CA MET A 155 9.42 -4.41 13.74
C MET A 155 10.81 -3.80 13.54
N CYS A 156 11.03 -2.58 14.04
CA CYS A 156 12.39 -2.09 14.11
C CYS A 156 13.17 -2.86 15.19
N MET A 157 14.49 -2.95 15.01
CA MET A 157 15.39 -3.63 15.95
C MET A 157 15.19 -3.14 17.39
N GLU A 158 14.99 -1.83 17.58
CA GLU A 158 14.78 -1.24 18.90
C GLU A 158 13.48 -1.71 19.56
N SER A 159 12.40 -1.91 18.79
CA SER A 159 11.16 -2.46 19.35
C SER A 159 11.34 -3.90 19.82
N VAL A 160 12.05 -4.73 19.05
CA VAL A 160 12.38 -6.11 19.45
C VAL A 160 13.23 -6.10 20.72
N ARG A 161 14.22 -5.20 20.79
CA ARG A 161 15.07 -5.02 21.97
C ARG A 161 14.28 -4.63 23.20
N GLN A 162 13.33 -3.70 23.07
CA GLN A 162 12.45 -3.29 24.17
C GLN A 162 11.55 -4.41 24.65
N ILE A 163 11.00 -5.22 23.73
CA ILE A 163 10.17 -6.39 24.07
C ILE A 163 10.96 -7.39 24.91
N ILE A 164 12.13 -7.79 24.42
CA ILE A 164 12.97 -8.77 25.12
C ILE A 164 13.39 -8.23 26.48
N ARG A 165 13.83 -6.96 26.55
CA ARG A 165 14.19 -6.32 27.82
C ARG A 165 13.03 -6.34 28.82
N ARG A 166 11.83 -5.92 28.40
CA ARG A 166 10.64 -5.90 29.28
C ARG A 166 10.22 -7.28 29.74
N ALA A 167 10.46 -8.32 28.93
CA ALA A 167 10.17 -9.71 29.29
C ALA A 167 11.25 -10.36 30.17
N SER A 168 12.51 -9.90 30.10
CA SER A 168 13.59 -10.35 31.00
C SER A 168 13.54 -9.64 32.36
N SER A 169 12.95 -8.46 32.41
CA SER A 169 12.55 -7.81 33.65
C SER A 169 11.25 -8.46 34.14
N ASP A 170 11.34 -9.63 34.77
CA ASP A 170 10.28 -10.14 35.67
C ASP A 170 10.19 -9.24 36.93
N GLU A 171 10.02 -7.93 36.74
CA GLU A 171 9.47 -7.05 37.74
C GLU A 171 7.96 -7.06 37.51
N PRO A 172 7.13 -7.35 38.53
CA PRO A 172 5.69 -7.36 38.37
C PRO A 172 5.27 -6.04 37.75
N ARG A 173 4.41 -6.13 36.72
CA ARG A 173 3.76 -4.98 36.11
C ARG A 173 3.07 -4.21 37.22
N GLN A 174 3.70 -3.15 37.73
CA GLN A 174 2.99 -2.19 38.56
C GLN A 174 1.77 -1.76 37.75
N GLU A 175 0.59 -2.02 38.30
CA GLU A 175 -0.66 -1.60 37.68
C GLU A 175 -0.52 -0.13 37.30
N SER A 176 -0.89 0.19 36.07
CA SER A 176 -0.85 1.58 35.62
C SER A 176 -1.57 2.43 36.67
N PRO A 177 -0.91 3.43 37.25
CA PRO A 177 -1.52 4.21 38.32
C PRO A 177 -2.86 4.78 37.83
N ASN A 178 -3.87 4.78 38.69
CA ASN A 178 -5.20 5.33 38.39
C ASN A 178 -5.07 6.74 37.79
N SER A 179 -6.04 7.21 37.01
CA SER A 179 -6.03 8.56 36.42
C SER A 179 -5.73 9.67 37.44
N GLU A 180 -6.19 9.51 38.69
CA GLU A 180 -5.85 10.37 39.83
C GLU A 180 -4.40 10.23 40.29
N GLU A 181 -3.84 9.02 40.37
CA GLU A 181 -2.41 8.84 40.67
C GLU A 181 -1.52 9.37 39.55
N MET A 182 -1.86 9.18 38.28
CA MET A 182 -1.14 9.78 37.16
C MET A 182 -1.19 11.31 37.21
N PHE A 183 -2.31 11.89 37.66
CA PHE A 183 -2.43 13.31 37.90
C PHE A 183 -1.55 13.77 39.08
N LEU A 184 -1.50 13.01 40.18
CA LEU A 184 -0.66 13.27 41.35
C LEU A 184 0.84 13.11 41.06
N ILE A 185 1.25 12.08 40.31
CA ILE A 185 2.62 11.86 39.86
C ILE A 185 3.07 13.01 38.97
N ARG A 186 2.21 13.46 38.04
CA ARG A 186 2.51 14.63 37.19
C ARG A 186 2.61 15.92 38.00
N LYS A 187 1.75 16.09 39.02
CA LYS A 187 1.75 17.22 39.94
C LYS A 187 2.99 17.23 40.86
N ASN A 188 3.47 16.06 41.28
CA ASN A 188 4.69 15.89 42.08
C ASN A 188 5.97 16.00 41.24
N ASN A 189 5.97 15.51 40.00
CA ASN A 189 7.12 15.57 39.08
C ASN A 189 7.31 16.96 38.43
N GLY A 190 6.38 17.89 38.67
CA GLY A 190 6.53 19.31 38.31
C GLY A 190 7.40 20.11 39.29
N ASN A 191 7.73 19.53 40.44
CA ASN A 191 8.59 20.17 41.42
C ASN A 191 10.07 19.91 41.07
N ALA A 192 10.93 20.90 41.32
CA ALA A 192 12.37 20.73 41.17
C ALA A 192 12.84 19.52 41.99
N LEU A 193 13.74 18.72 41.40
CA LEU A 193 14.36 17.60 42.11
C LEU A 193 15.02 18.13 43.40
N PRO A 194 14.89 17.40 44.53
CA PRO A 194 15.42 17.87 45.80
C PRO A 194 16.95 18.03 45.75
N THR A 195 17.47 18.95 46.55
CA THR A 195 18.91 19.12 46.75
C THR A 195 19.53 17.81 47.21
N GLY A 196 20.62 17.38 46.56
CA GLY A 196 21.25 16.07 46.80
C GLY A 196 20.80 14.95 45.85
N HIS A 197 19.77 15.15 45.02
CA HIS A 197 19.37 14.15 44.03
C HIS A 197 20.51 13.88 43.02
N PRO A 198 20.82 12.61 42.67
CA PRO A 198 22.00 12.26 41.87
C PRO A 198 22.13 13.01 40.55
N ILE A 199 20.99 13.22 39.86
CA ILE A 199 20.92 13.97 38.59
C ILE A 199 21.27 15.46 38.79
N VAL A 200 20.77 16.08 39.87
CA VAL A 200 21.05 17.48 40.20
C VAL A 200 22.53 17.64 40.56
N MET A 201 23.06 16.72 41.39
CA MET A 201 24.46 16.73 41.80
C MET A 201 25.39 16.53 40.61
N GLN A 202 25.09 15.60 39.69
CA GLN A 202 25.88 15.42 38.47
C GLN A 202 25.87 16.66 37.57
N GLY A 203 24.71 17.31 37.40
CA GLY A 203 24.61 18.56 36.64
C GLY A 203 25.45 19.68 37.27
N LEU A 204 25.38 19.81 38.59
CA LEU A 204 26.16 20.78 39.37
C LEU A 204 27.67 20.53 39.25
N TRP A 205 28.11 19.29 39.44
CA TRP A 205 29.51 18.90 39.32
C TRP A 205 30.08 19.15 37.92
N ARG A 206 29.35 18.76 36.86
CA ARG A 206 29.76 19.03 35.47
C ARG A 206 29.79 20.52 35.14
N GLY A 207 28.93 21.31 35.78
CA GLY A 207 28.96 22.77 35.68
C GLY A 207 30.22 23.35 36.31
N LEU A 208 30.58 22.90 37.52
CA LEU A 208 31.79 23.34 38.23
C LEU A 208 33.08 22.88 37.54
N GLU A 209 33.09 21.70 36.92
CA GLU A 209 34.21 21.22 36.10
C GLU A 209 34.55 22.18 34.95
N LYS A 210 33.56 22.86 34.36
CA LYS A 210 33.81 23.86 33.30
C LYS A 210 34.49 25.13 33.80
N TRP A 211 34.37 25.43 35.09
CA TRP A 211 35.01 26.58 35.73
C TRP A 211 36.28 26.21 36.49
N ARG A 212 36.66 24.92 36.48
CA ARG A 212 37.96 24.48 36.96
C ARG A 212 39.01 25.02 36.00
N MET A 213 39.62 26.13 36.40
CA MET A 213 40.78 26.68 35.71
C MET A 213 41.82 25.56 35.59
N PRO A 214 42.50 25.40 34.44
CA PRO A 214 43.63 24.48 34.37
C PRO A 214 44.64 24.90 35.43
N ASP A 215 45.09 23.94 36.25
CA ASP A 215 46.05 24.20 37.32
C ASP A 215 47.27 24.93 36.73
N THR A 216 47.41 26.22 37.02
CA THR A 216 48.58 27.02 36.66
C THR A 216 49.71 26.63 37.61
N ASN A 217 50.22 25.40 37.47
CA ASN A 217 51.41 24.94 38.17
C ASN A 217 51.97 23.67 37.52
N VAL A 218 52.49 23.80 36.30
CA VAL A 218 53.77 23.16 35.90
C VAL A 218 54.44 24.03 34.83
N ALA A 219 54.93 25.19 35.26
CA ALA A 219 56.01 25.90 34.59
C ALA A 219 57.09 26.14 35.65
N ARG A 220 57.95 25.13 35.87
CA ARG A 220 59.28 25.18 36.51
C ARG A 220 59.76 23.74 36.75
N GLY A 221 60.87 23.36 36.11
CA GLY A 221 61.60 22.12 36.33
C GLY A 221 61.87 21.39 35.03
#